data_AF-A0A5Q2N086-F1
#
_entry.id   AF-A0A5Q2N086-F1
#
_cell.length_a   1.000
_cell.length_b   1.000
_cell.length_c   1.000
_cell.angle_alpha   90.00
_cell.angle_beta   90.00
_cell.angle_gamma   90.00
#
_symmetry.space_group_name_H-M   'P 1'
#
loop_
_entity.id
_entity.type
_entity.pdbx_description
1 polymer ?
#
loop_
_entity_poly.entity_id
_entity_poly.type
_entity_poly.pdbx_seq_one_letter_code
_entity_poly.pdbx_strand_id
1 'polypeptide(L)'
;MTGARLIATRLCSECKKNAKVNLAHFLGDTMEEIIKQAKEQDLYVPSIICCGQEAFATHYEFFVGKQIVFLIKISDKGFKIIDQSMGRLKSSEQSQKQDFPKLMQEQDAYWKRQSTLFWDGFFHFCKKQWNGILEEMVNHEIAIGLAAVGFDFEELEGLSKSSMVQYVKELPHDEHHDFFVAANKFLVNTLQHDLCKHWSNAKQYQKDYGEKRTNYILLHLPLVEEFEAMRLQAVTMLIPEQPRTGSKVLFRKIQKLESELSGKRVAINHLRDQLVVERQEKDHLEEKLNRANQEIHRLRQKRN
;
A
#
# COMPACT_ATOMS: atom_id res chain seq x y z
N MET A 1 29.82 33.93 15.01
CA MET A 1 28.67 33.59 14.15
C MET A 1 29.01 32.56 13.09
N THR A 2 28.67 31.32 13.42
CA THR A 2 28.71 30.19 12.50
C THR A 2 27.32 30.04 11.91
N GLY A 3 27.18 30.16 10.58
CA GLY A 3 25.91 29.98 9.89
C GLY A 3 25.68 28.53 9.50
N ALA A 4 24.49 28.00 9.77
CA ALA A 4 24.11 26.65 9.36
C ALA A 4 22.86 26.65 8.48
N ARG A 5 22.85 25.83 7.44
CA ARG A 5 21.73 25.73 6.48
C ARG A 5 21.14 24.34 6.51
N LEU A 6 19.82 24.25 6.62
CA LEU A 6 19.10 23.00 6.37
C LEU A 6 18.56 23.01 4.95
N ILE A 7 18.87 21.97 4.20
CA ILE A 7 18.50 21.80 2.79
C ILE A 7 17.71 20.51 2.63
N ALA A 8 16.58 20.59 1.96
CA ALA A 8 15.85 19.43 1.48
C ALA A 8 16.38 19.02 0.10
N THR A 9 16.75 17.75 -0.06
CA THR A 9 17.30 17.22 -1.31
C THR A 9 16.49 16.04 -1.85
N ARG A 10 16.34 16.01 -3.18
CA ARG A 10 15.80 14.87 -3.93
C ARG A 10 16.67 14.59 -5.14
N LEU A 11 16.91 13.31 -5.42
CA LEU A 11 17.45 12.86 -6.70
C LEU A 11 16.34 12.86 -7.77
N CYS A 12 16.50 13.65 -8.82
CA CYS A 12 15.57 13.66 -9.94
C CYS A 12 15.65 12.34 -10.72
N SER A 13 14.50 11.71 -10.97
CA SER A 13 14.42 10.46 -11.76
C SER A 13 14.81 10.67 -13.22
N GLU A 14 14.53 11.85 -13.80
CA GLU A 14 14.81 12.20 -15.19
C GLU A 14 16.29 12.55 -15.41
N CYS A 15 16.76 13.65 -14.82
CA CYS A 15 18.10 14.16 -15.09
C CYS A 15 19.19 13.59 -14.19
N LYS A 16 18.83 12.74 -13.21
CA LYS A 16 19.75 12.17 -12.20
C LYS A 16 20.55 13.20 -11.40
N LYS A 17 20.13 14.48 -11.40
CA LYS A 17 20.71 15.54 -10.58
C LYS A 17 19.95 15.70 -9.28
N ASN A 18 20.65 16.17 -8.25
CA ASN A 18 20.04 16.53 -6.97
C ASN A 18 19.35 17.89 -7.09
N ALA A 19 18.03 17.89 -6.97
CA ALA A 19 17.25 19.10 -6.80
C ALA A 19 17.18 19.44 -5.31
N LYS A 20 17.46 20.71 -4.98
CA LYS A 20 17.67 21.16 -3.60
C LYS A 20 16.81 22.39 -3.31
N VAL A 21 16.24 22.45 -2.11
CA VAL A 21 15.55 23.63 -1.60
C VAL A 21 16.08 23.96 -0.21
N ASN A 22 16.47 25.21 0.00
CA ASN A 22 16.85 25.70 1.33
C ASN A 22 15.60 25.84 2.18
N LEU A 23 15.58 25.18 3.34
CA LEU A 23 14.44 25.21 4.27
C LEU A 23 14.61 26.31 5.32
N ALA A 24 15.81 26.40 5.89
CA ALA A 24 16.10 27.34 6.96
C ALA A 24 17.59 27.68 7.03
N HIS A 25 17.86 28.85 7.60
CA HIS A 25 19.19 29.30 7.95
C HIS A 25 19.20 29.64 9.44
N PHE A 26 20.12 29.01 10.16
CA PHE A 26 20.30 29.16 11.60
C PHE A 26 21.58 29.93 11.85
N LEU A 27 21.53 30.85 12.81
CA LEU A 27 22.67 31.63 13.25
C LEU A 27 22.90 31.34 14.73
N GLY A 28 24.12 30.96 15.07
CA GLY A 28 24.54 30.76 16.45
C GLY A 28 26.04 30.91 16.58
N ASP A 29 26.51 31.04 17.82
CA ASP A 29 27.92 31.08 18.11
C ASP A 29 28.47 29.67 18.40
N THR A 30 27.59 28.73 18.80
CA THR A 30 27.93 27.31 18.99
C THR A 30 27.01 26.36 18.21
N MET A 31 27.49 25.14 17.93
CA MET A 31 26.71 24.10 17.25
C MET A 31 25.46 23.66 18.03
N GLU A 32 25.55 23.68 19.35
CA GLU A 32 24.46 23.26 20.25
C GLU A 32 23.28 24.24 20.19
N GLU A 33 23.55 25.54 20.12
CA GLU A 33 22.53 26.58 19.91
C GLU A 33 21.81 26.40 18.58
N ILE A 34 22.58 26.13 17.51
CA ILE A 34 22.05 25.96 16.15
C ILE A 34 21.17 24.70 16.08
N ILE A 35 21.60 23.58 16.69
CA ILE A 35 20.79 22.35 16.74
C ILE A 35 19.52 22.55 17.58
N LYS A 36 19.59 23.31 18.68
CA LYS A 36 18.44 23.62 19.51
C LYS A 36 17.40 24.45 18.73
N GLN A 37 17.83 25.51 18.04
CA GLN A 37 16.96 26.29 17.15
C GLN A 37 16.32 25.41 16.08
N ALA A 38 17.08 24.51 15.46
CA ALA A 38 16.56 23.60 14.43
C ALA A 38 15.52 22.59 14.93
N LYS A 39 15.57 22.21 16.22
CA LYS A 39 14.59 21.30 16.83
C LYS A 39 13.31 22.00 17.26
N GLU A 40 13.40 23.28 17.63
CA GLU A 40 12.28 24.08 18.14
C GLU A 40 11.47 24.75 17.02
N GLN A 41 12.03 24.83 15.80
CA GLN A 41 11.37 25.46 14.66
C GLN A 41 10.54 24.46 13.85
N ASP A 42 9.26 24.76 13.66
CA ASP A 42 8.43 24.06 12.69
C ASP A 42 8.86 24.45 11.28
N LEU A 43 9.26 23.45 10.49
CA LEU A 43 9.80 23.66 9.15
C LEU A 43 8.79 23.18 8.10
N TYR A 44 8.40 24.12 7.24
CA TYR A 44 7.63 23.79 6.05
C TYR A 44 8.55 23.24 4.96
N VAL A 45 8.19 22.09 4.41
CA VAL A 45 8.97 21.41 3.38
C VAL A 45 8.19 21.53 2.08
N PRO A 46 8.54 22.49 1.20
CA PRO A 46 7.88 22.59 -0.09
C PRO A 46 8.21 21.38 -0.95
N SER A 47 7.35 21.11 -1.90
CA SER A 47 7.65 20.21 -3.01
C SER A 47 8.85 20.73 -3.80
N ILE A 48 9.70 19.81 -4.27
CA ILE A 48 10.85 20.14 -5.09
C ILE A 48 10.48 19.90 -6.54
N ILE A 49 10.58 20.95 -7.36
CA ILE A 49 10.29 20.90 -8.80
C ILE A 49 11.60 20.69 -9.56
N CYS A 50 11.69 19.62 -10.35
CA CYS A 50 12.81 19.36 -11.24
C CYS A 50 12.31 18.68 -12.52
N CYS A 51 12.75 19.16 -13.69
CA CYS A 51 12.31 18.64 -14.99
C CYS A 51 10.77 18.62 -15.16
N GLY A 52 10.06 19.59 -14.57
CA GLY A 52 8.59 19.67 -14.63
C GLY A 52 7.86 18.67 -13.72
N GLN A 53 8.58 17.86 -12.94
CA GLN A 53 8.02 16.95 -11.94
C GLN A 53 8.09 17.61 -10.56
N GLU A 54 6.95 17.66 -9.87
CA GLU A 54 6.82 18.12 -8.50
C GLU A 54 6.82 16.91 -7.57
N ALA A 55 7.78 16.84 -6.63
CA ALA A 55 7.86 15.70 -5.72
C ALA A 55 8.55 16.04 -4.40
N PHE A 56 8.28 15.26 -3.36
CA PHE A 56 8.83 15.48 -2.03
C PHE A 56 10.33 15.19 -1.95
N ALA A 57 10.98 15.92 -1.06
CA ALA A 57 12.36 15.65 -0.66
C ALA A 57 12.51 14.22 -0.14
N THR A 58 13.70 13.66 -0.27
CA THR A 58 14.03 12.30 0.22
C THR A 58 14.97 12.34 1.41
N HIS A 59 15.79 13.38 1.51
CA HIS A 59 16.78 13.55 2.56
C HIS A 59 16.86 15.02 2.97
N TYR A 60 17.25 15.26 4.21
CA TYR A 60 17.73 16.55 4.68
C TYR A 60 19.25 16.54 4.79
N GLU A 61 19.87 17.60 4.29
CA GLU A 61 21.29 17.88 4.43
C GLU A 61 21.44 19.10 5.34
N PHE A 62 22.19 18.96 6.43
CA PHE A 62 22.53 20.09 7.29
C PHE A 62 23.97 20.51 7.07
N PHE A 63 24.14 21.75 6.66
CA PHE A 63 25.44 22.35 6.36
C PHE A 63 25.83 23.31 7.45
N VAL A 64 27.10 23.27 7.84
CA VAL A 64 27.74 24.29 8.68
C VAL A 64 28.94 24.79 7.90
N GLY A 65 28.88 26.05 7.44
CA GLY A 65 29.82 26.54 6.44
C GLY A 65 29.72 25.76 5.12
N LYS A 66 30.80 25.05 4.74
CA LYS A 66 30.89 24.23 3.51
C LYS A 66 30.82 22.71 3.77
N GLN A 67 30.69 22.29 5.02
CA GLN A 67 30.70 20.87 5.39
C GLN A 67 29.29 20.37 5.70
N ILE A 68 28.98 19.15 5.25
CA ILE A 68 27.76 18.43 5.62
C ILE A 68 27.99 17.82 6.99
N VAL A 69 27.18 18.22 7.98
CA VAL A 69 27.27 17.72 9.35
C VAL A 69 26.39 16.49 9.55
N PHE A 70 25.23 16.43 8.90
CA PHE A 70 24.40 15.23 8.88
C PHE A 70 23.51 15.14 7.65
N LEU A 71 23.25 13.89 7.22
CA LEU A 71 22.32 13.52 6.16
C LEU A 71 21.26 12.59 6.77
N ILE A 72 20.01 13.04 6.82
CA ILE A 72 18.90 12.27 7.41
C ILE A 72 17.90 11.94 6.32
N LYS A 73 17.56 10.65 6.17
CA LYS A 73 16.50 10.22 5.27
C LYS A 73 15.14 10.55 5.89
N ILE A 74 14.24 11.11 5.08
CA ILE A 74 12.92 11.59 5.54
C ILE A 74 11.99 10.44 5.96
N SER A 75 12.40 9.19 5.75
CA SER A 75 11.67 7.99 6.19
C SER A 75 11.85 7.63 7.67
N ASP A 76 12.75 8.28 8.41
CA ASP A 76 13.00 7.96 9.82
C ASP A 76 12.43 9.02 10.77
N LYS A 77 11.79 8.50 11.83
CA LYS A 77 11.08 9.20 12.91
C LYS A 77 11.84 10.45 13.37
N GLY A 78 11.25 11.65 13.23
CA GLY A 78 11.83 12.86 13.82
C GLY A 78 11.09 14.17 13.57
N PHE A 79 10.52 14.40 12.38
CA PHE A 79 9.88 15.67 12.05
C PHE A 79 8.38 15.51 11.77
N LYS A 80 7.55 16.31 12.44
CA LYS A 80 6.11 16.42 12.16
C LYS A 80 5.94 17.32 10.93
N ILE A 81 5.71 16.72 9.77
CA ILE A 81 5.38 17.46 8.55
C ILE A 81 3.92 17.94 8.65
N ILE A 82 3.73 19.25 8.75
CA ILE A 82 2.41 19.90 8.72
C ILE A 82 2.10 20.23 7.24
N ASP A 83 1.44 19.27 6.58
CA ASP A 83 0.85 19.47 5.26
C ASP A 83 -0.55 20.09 5.42
N GLN A 84 -0.76 21.31 4.89
CA GLN A 84 -2.05 22.00 4.88
C GLN A 84 -2.92 21.67 3.65
N SER A 85 -2.42 20.92 2.68
CA SER A 85 -3.22 20.51 1.51
C SER A 85 -4.05 19.24 1.74
N MET A 86 -3.82 18.55 2.86
CA MET A 86 -4.44 17.28 3.24
C MET A 86 -5.16 17.34 4.60
N GLY A 87 -5.80 18.47 4.92
CA GLY A 87 -6.59 18.64 6.15
C GLY A 87 -7.80 17.71 6.31
N ARG A 88 -8.08 16.81 5.35
CA ARG A 88 -9.23 15.88 5.37
C ARG A 88 -8.88 14.39 5.32
N LEU A 89 -7.60 14.01 5.22
CA LEU A 89 -7.20 12.60 5.07
C LEU A 89 -6.44 12.02 6.29
N LYS A 90 -6.10 12.84 7.29
CA LYS A 90 -5.35 12.38 8.48
C LYS A 90 -6.18 11.55 9.49
N SER A 91 -7.51 11.48 9.35
CA SER A 91 -8.33 10.59 10.18
C SER A 91 -8.34 9.13 9.69
N SER A 92 -7.97 8.84 8.42
CA SER A 92 -8.02 7.48 7.87
C SER A 92 -6.78 6.64 8.19
N GLU A 93 -5.57 7.19 8.23
CA GLU A 93 -4.34 6.41 8.49
C GLU A 93 -4.20 5.96 9.96
N GLN A 94 -4.72 6.73 10.92
CA GLN A 94 -4.73 6.32 12.33
C GLN A 94 -5.85 5.31 12.63
N SER A 95 -6.99 5.41 11.94
CA SER A 95 -8.09 4.44 12.06
C SER A 95 -7.77 3.12 11.35
N GLN A 96 -7.15 3.16 10.16
CA GLN A 96 -6.69 1.95 9.44
C GLN A 96 -5.63 1.15 10.22
N LYS A 97 -4.82 1.78 11.08
CA LYS A 97 -3.83 1.08 11.90
C LYS A 97 -4.44 0.33 13.09
N GLN A 98 -5.58 0.76 13.63
CA GLN A 98 -6.27 0.03 14.70
C GLN A 98 -7.04 -1.19 14.17
N ASP A 99 -7.56 -1.11 12.94
CA ASP A 99 -8.36 -2.19 12.34
C ASP A 99 -7.57 -3.17 11.47
N PHE A 100 -6.27 -2.94 11.21
CA PHE A 100 -5.47 -3.79 10.33
C PHE A 100 -5.47 -5.29 10.72
N PRO A 101 -5.35 -5.69 12.01
CA PRO A 101 -5.43 -7.10 12.38
C PRO A 101 -6.79 -7.72 12.05
N LYS A 102 -7.87 -6.95 12.20
CA LYS A 102 -9.24 -7.39 11.87
C LYS A 102 -9.39 -7.52 10.35
N LEU A 103 -8.91 -6.56 9.57
CA LEU A 103 -8.89 -6.61 8.11
C LEU A 103 -8.09 -7.81 7.58
N MET A 104 -6.96 -8.15 8.22
CA MET A 104 -6.19 -9.35 7.87
C MET A 104 -6.97 -10.64 8.17
N GLN A 105 -7.72 -10.71 9.27
CA GLN A 105 -8.59 -11.86 9.55
C GLN A 105 -9.73 -11.98 8.53
N GLU A 106 -10.34 -10.85 8.16
CA GLU A 106 -11.36 -10.79 7.12
C GLU A 106 -10.80 -11.23 5.76
N GLN A 107 -9.57 -10.80 5.43
CA GLN A 107 -8.85 -11.22 4.24
C GLN A 107 -8.56 -12.73 4.23
N ASP A 108 -8.11 -13.30 5.34
CA ASP A 108 -7.88 -14.74 5.44
C ASP A 108 -9.19 -15.54 5.27
N ALA A 109 -10.29 -15.05 5.85
CA ALA A 109 -11.61 -15.63 5.67
C ALA A 109 -12.10 -15.52 4.22
N TYR A 110 -11.84 -14.39 3.55
CA TYR A 110 -12.18 -14.16 2.16
C TYR A 110 -11.37 -15.08 1.23
N TRP A 111 -10.06 -15.17 1.45
CA TRP A 111 -9.17 -16.09 0.73
C TRP A 111 -9.64 -17.54 0.85
N LYS A 112 -9.98 -18.03 2.04
CA LYS A 112 -10.48 -19.40 2.25
C LYS A 112 -11.72 -19.73 1.41
N ARG A 113 -12.58 -18.75 1.11
CA ARG A 113 -13.78 -18.95 0.30
C ARG A 113 -13.51 -18.93 -1.21
N GLN A 114 -12.48 -18.18 -1.63
CA GLN A 114 -12.21 -17.90 -3.05
C GLN A 114 -10.98 -18.64 -3.59
N SER A 115 -10.16 -19.25 -2.73
CA SER A 115 -8.87 -19.84 -3.09
C SER A 115 -8.98 -20.95 -4.12
N THR A 116 -10.01 -21.81 -4.04
CA THR A 116 -10.23 -22.87 -5.04
C THR A 116 -10.38 -22.31 -6.44
N LEU A 117 -11.27 -21.31 -6.62
CA LEU A 117 -11.47 -20.65 -7.90
C LEU A 117 -10.22 -19.96 -8.41
N PHE A 118 -9.46 -19.33 -7.50
CA PHE A 118 -8.18 -18.72 -7.83
C PHE A 118 -7.17 -19.76 -8.33
N TRP A 119 -7.00 -20.88 -7.63
CA TRP A 119 -6.05 -21.92 -8.01
C TRP A 119 -6.40 -22.56 -9.35
N ASP A 120 -7.68 -22.83 -9.60
CA ASP A 120 -8.14 -23.37 -10.87
C ASP A 120 -7.90 -22.39 -12.02
N GLY A 121 -8.21 -21.11 -11.81
CA GLY A 121 -7.93 -20.05 -12.78
C GLY A 121 -6.44 -19.90 -13.05
N PHE A 122 -5.62 -19.93 -11.99
CA PHE A 122 -4.17 -19.76 -12.09
C PHE A 122 -3.53 -20.94 -12.83
N PHE A 123 -3.92 -22.15 -12.47
CA PHE A 123 -3.49 -23.36 -13.17
C PHE A 123 -3.90 -23.32 -14.64
N HIS A 124 -5.15 -22.97 -14.94
CA HIS A 124 -5.63 -22.89 -16.33
C HIS A 124 -4.85 -21.86 -17.16
N PHE A 125 -4.52 -20.70 -16.56
CA PHE A 125 -3.66 -19.70 -17.18
C PHE A 125 -2.25 -20.25 -17.44
N CYS A 126 -1.62 -20.85 -16.43
CA CYS A 126 -0.27 -21.39 -16.53
C CYS A 126 -0.17 -22.56 -17.50
N LYS A 127 -1.19 -23.43 -17.56
CA LYS A 127 -1.24 -24.59 -18.47
C LYS A 127 -1.10 -24.19 -19.93
N LYS A 128 -1.66 -23.05 -20.35
CA LYS A 128 -1.54 -22.53 -21.72
C LYS A 128 -0.11 -22.15 -22.12
N GLN A 129 0.75 -21.92 -21.14
CA GLN A 129 2.13 -21.48 -21.33
C GLN A 129 3.09 -22.26 -20.42
N TRP A 130 2.79 -23.56 -20.24
CA TRP A 130 3.42 -24.43 -19.25
C TRP A 130 4.94 -24.37 -19.25
N ASN A 131 5.57 -24.50 -20.44
CA ASN A 131 7.02 -24.45 -20.57
C ASN A 131 7.62 -23.14 -20.05
N GLY A 132 7.00 -22.00 -20.37
CA GLY A 132 7.48 -20.70 -19.90
C GLY A 132 7.30 -20.51 -18.38
N ILE A 133 6.32 -21.19 -17.77
CA ILE A 133 6.15 -21.19 -16.32
C ILE A 133 7.22 -22.04 -15.62
N LEU A 134 7.54 -23.22 -16.17
CA LEU A 134 8.62 -24.06 -15.65
C LEU A 134 9.99 -23.39 -15.77
N GLU A 135 10.19 -22.57 -16.81
CA GLU A 135 11.40 -21.75 -16.96
C GLU A 135 11.51 -20.69 -15.86
N GLU A 136 10.39 -20.08 -15.44
CA GLU A 136 10.35 -19.10 -14.35
C GLU A 136 10.56 -19.72 -12.96
N MET A 137 10.36 -21.04 -12.80
CA MET A 137 10.50 -21.72 -11.50
C MET A 137 11.96 -21.95 -11.10
N VAL A 138 12.29 -21.75 -9.83
CA VAL A 138 13.59 -22.13 -9.28
C VAL A 138 13.59 -23.61 -8.87
N ASN A 139 14.79 -24.21 -8.74
CA ASN A 139 14.94 -25.64 -8.47
C ASN A 139 14.12 -26.13 -7.27
N HIS A 140 14.13 -25.37 -6.17
CA HIS A 140 13.40 -25.75 -4.97
C HIS A 140 11.87 -25.78 -5.21
N GLU A 141 11.32 -24.89 -6.03
CA GLU A 141 9.87 -24.84 -6.29
C GLU A 141 9.44 -26.09 -7.07
N ILE A 142 10.26 -26.48 -8.05
CA ILE A 142 10.03 -27.69 -8.84
C ILE A 142 10.14 -28.94 -7.96
N ALA A 143 11.14 -28.99 -7.07
CA ALA A 143 11.30 -30.10 -6.15
C ALA A 143 10.10 -30.26 -5.19
N ILE A 144 9.58 -29.15 -4.65
CA ILE A 144 8.37 -29.15 -3.83
C ILE A 144 7.16 -29.66 -4.61
N GLY A 145 7.00 -29.22 -5.87
CA GLY A 145 5.92 -29.68 -6.72
C GLY A 145 6.01 -31.18 -7.00
N LEU A 146 7.19 -31.69 -7.35
CA LEU A 146 7.42 -33.12 -7.62
C LEU A 146 7.19 -33.98 -6.38
N ALA A 147 7.64 -33.51 -5.21
CA ALA A 147 7.39 -34.21 -3.94
C ALA A 147 5.89 -34.32 -3.62
N ALA A 148 5.08 -33.33 -4.01
CA ALA A 148 3.63 -33.37 -3.80
C ALA A 148 2.92 -34.44 -4.66
N VAL A 149 3.55 -34.90 -5.74
CA VAL A 149 3.03 -35.97 -6.62
C VAL A 149 3.77 -37.30 -6.41
N GLY A 150 4.48 -37.44 -5.30
CA GLY A 150 5.02 -38.73 -4.83
C GLY A 150 6.49 -39.02 -5.14
N PHE A 151 7.24 -38.04 -5.65
CA PHE A 151 8.70 -38.17 -5.79
C PHE A 151 9.38 -37.99 -4.42
N ASP A 152 10.48 -38.70 -4.20
CA ASP A 152 11.27 -38.50 -2.98
C ASP A 152 12.06 -37.17 -3.07
N PHE A 153 11.88 -36.30 -2.07
CA PHE A 153 12.55 -35.01 -2.02
C PHE A 153 14.08 -35.15 -1.92
N GLU A 154 14.58 -36.17 -1.23
CA GLU A 154 16.02 -36.41 -1.07
C GLU A 154 16.69 -36.76 -2.41
N GLU A 155 15.99 -37.49 -3.28
CA GLU A 155 16.46 -37.82 -4.62
C GLU A 155 16.47 -36.60 -5.56
N LEU A 156 15.58 -35.63 -5.32
CA LEU A 156 15.43 -34.43 -6.14
C LEU A 156 16.50 -33.36 -5.84
N GLU A 157 17.02 -33.29 -4.61
CA GLU A 157 17.98 -32.28 -4.17
C GLU A 157 19.30 -32.30 -4.99
N GLY A 158 19.69 -33.47 -5.50
CA GLY A 158 20.88 -33.65 -6.32
C GLY A 158 20.68 -33.41 -7.82
N LEU A 159 19.46 -33.19 -8.29
CA LEU A 159 19.15 -33.14 -9.71
C LEU A 159 19.30 -31.75 -10.33
N SER A 160 19.67 -31.74 -11.61
CA SER A 160 19.67 -30.53 -12.40
C SER A 160 18.25 -30.02 -12.64
N LYS A 161 18.09 -28.70 -12.83
CA LYS A 161 16.80 -28.09 -13.20
C LYS A 161 16.19 -28.75 -14.44
N SER A 162 17.01 -29.01 -15.47
CA SER A 162 16.54 -29.63 -16.71
C SER A 162 16.01 -31.05 -16.49
N SER A 163 16.66 -31.83 -15.62
CA SER A 163 16.19 -33.17 -15.26
C SER A 163 14.84 -33.11 -14.55
N MET A 164 14.70 -32.23 -13.55
CA MET A 164 13.43 -32.07 -12.84
C MET A 164 12.31 -31.56 -13.76
N VAL A 165 12.60 -30.59 -14.64
CA VAL A 165 11.63 -30.10 -15.64
C VAL A 165 11.20 -31.22 -16.59
N GLN A 166 12.10 -32.15 -16.93
CA GLN A 166 11.74 -33.29 -17.78
C GLN A 166 10.76 -34.21 -17.05
N TYR A 167 10.99 -34.53 -15.77
CA TYR A 167 10.04 -35.29 -14.97
C TYR A 167 8.68 -34.62 -14.92
N VAL A 168 8.63 -33.30 -14.68
CA VAL A 168 7.36 -32.55 -14.67
C VAL A 168 6.60 -32.62 -16.00
N LYS A 169 7.31 -32.72 -17.14
CA LYS A 169 6.67 -32.86 -18.46
C LYS A 169 6.15 -34.26 -18.74
N GLU A 170 6.74 -35.26 -18.08
CA GLU A 170 6.37 -36.67 -18.19
C GLU A 170 5.28 -37.08 -17.20
N LEU A 171 4.92 -36.19 -16.25
CA LEU A 171 3.85 -36.42 -15.31
C LEU A 171 2.50 -36.69 -16.02
N PRO A 172 1.67 -37.57 -15.45
CA PRO A 172 0.26 -37.68 -15.81
C PRO A 172 -0.47 -36.34 -15.74
N HIS A 173 -1.41 -36.10 -16.66
CA HIS A 173 -2.11 -34.82 -16.77
C HIS A 173 -2.97 -34.44 -15.54
N ASP A 174 -3.42 -35.44 -14.80
CA ASP A 174 -4.14 -35.30 -13.54
C ASP A 174 -3.24 -34.83 -12.39
N GLU A 175 -1.96 -35.21 -12.38
CA GLU A 175 -0.99 -34.81 -11.36
C GLU A 175 -0.44 -33.39 -11.56
N HIS A 176 -0.59 -32.81 -12.76
CA HIS A 176 -0.10 -31.46 -13.06
C HIS A 176 -0.70 -30.38 -12.14
N HIS A 177 -1.96 -30.54 -11.70
CA HIS A 177 -2.61 -29.56 -10.84
C HIS A 177 -2.00 -29.58 -9.44
N ASP A 178 -1.85 -30.76 -8.84
CA ASP A 178 -1.26 -30.93 -7.51
C ASP A 178 0.20 -30.47 -7.47
N PHE A 179 0.99 -30.85 -8.49
CA PHE A 179 2.34 -30.33 -8.70
C PHE A 179 2.35 -28.78 -8.72
N PHE A 180 1.46 -28.19 -9.52
CA PHE A 180 1.42 -26.75 -9.73
C PHE A 180 1.05 -25.99 -8.46
N VAL A 181 0.01 -26.44 -7.75
CA VAL A 181 -0.45 -25.81 -6.52
C VAL A 181 0.64 -25.88 -5.47
N ALA A 182 1.30 -27.03 -5.30
CA ALA A 182 2.37 -27.19 -4.33
C ALA A 182 3.59 -26.29 -4.65
N ALA A 183 4.05 -26.29 -5.90
CA ALA A 183 5.20 -25.50 -6.34
C ALA A 183 5.00 -23.98 -6.15
N ASN A 184 3.77 -23.49 -6.31
CA ASN A 184 3.46 -22.05 -6.24
C ASN A 184 2.88 -21.59 -4.90
N LYS A 185 2.61 -22.51 -3.98
CA LYS A 185 1.95 -22.20 -2.69
C LYS A 185 2.70 -21.14 -1.90
N PHE A 186 4.02 -21.23 -1.84
CA PHE A 186 4.86 -20.27 -1.12
C PHE A 186 4.79 -18.87 -1.73
N LEU A 187 4.93 -18.76 -3.06
CA LEU A 187 4.80 -17.49 -3.79
C LEU A 187 3.44 -16.84 -3.55
N VAL A 188 2.35 -17.59 -3.71
CA VAL A 188 0.98 -17.08 -3.55
C VAL A 188 0.74 -16.62 -2.12
N ASN A 189 1.15 -17.40 -1.11
CA ASN A 189 1.02 -17.01 0.29
C ASN A 189 1.86 -15.77 0.63
N THR A 190 3.07 -15.69 0.07
CA THR A 190 3.96 -14.53 0.24
C THR A 190 3.30 -13.28 -0.30
N LEU A 191 2.83 -13.31 -1.55
CA LEU A 191 2.13 -12.18 -2.16
C LEU A 191 0.82 -11.85 -1.45
N GLN A 192 0.07 -12.85 -0.97
CA GLN A 192 -1.15 -12.60 -0.18
C GLN A 192 -0.87 -11.74 1.06
N HIS A 193 0.14 -12.10 1.84
CA HIS A 193 0.47 -11.36 3.05
C HIS A 193 1.22 -10.06 2.78
N ASP A 194 2.14 -10.07 1.82
CA ASP A 194 2.97 -8.91 1.53
C ASP A 194 2.20 -7.83 0.77
N LEU A 195 1.26 -8.16 -0.12
CA LEU A 195 0.44 -7.14 -0.78
C LEU A 195 -0.42 -6.35 0.20
N CYS A 196 -0.85 -6.99 1.28
CA CYS A 196 -1.61 -6.33 2.34
C CYS A 196 -0.72 -5.41 3.21
N LYS A 197 0.61 -5.56 3.18
CA LYS A 197 1.55 -4.84 4.05
C LYS A 197 2.46 -3.86 3.31
N HIS A 198 3.06 -4.30 2.20
CA HIS A 198 4.10 -3.61 1.45
C HIS A 198 3.99 -3.89 -0.06
N TRP A 199 3.31 -3.01 -0.79
CA TRP A 199 3.08 -3.14 -2.23
C TRP A 199 4.26 -2.67 -3.11
N SER A 200 5.29 -2.05 -2.52
CA SER A 200 6.43 -1.46 -3.24
C SER A 200 7.37 -2.47 -3.91
N ASN A 201 7.22 -3.76 -3.58
CA ASN A 201 8.15 -4.81 -3.97
C ASN A 201 7.70 -5.60 -5.22
N ALA A 202 6.62 -5.17 -5.90
CA ALA A 202 6.07 -5.86 -7.07
C ALA A 202 7.12 -6.25 -8.13
N LYS A 203 8.04 -5.33 -8.46
CA LYS A 203 9.13 -5.60 -9.41
C LYS A 203 10.16 -6.61 -8.91
N GLN A 204 10.41 -6.63 -7.60
CA GLN A 204 11.33 -7.59 -6.99
C GLN A 204 10.72 -9.00 -7.07
N TYR A 205 9.42 -9.14 -6.79
CA TYR A 205 8.74 -10.43 -6.95
C TYR A 205 8.78 -10.95 -8.40
N GLN A 206 8.58 -10.08 -9.40
CA GLN A 206 8.73 -10.49 -10.80
C GLN A 206 10.14 -11.02 -11.12
N LYS A 207 11.18 -10.41 -10.53
CA LYS A 207 12.56 -10.84 -10.72
C LYS A 207 12.84 -12.18 -10.05
N ASP A 208 12.33 -12.38 -8.85
CA ASP A 208 12.64 -13.55 -8.02
C ASP A 208 11.80 -14.77 -8.39
N TYR A 209 10.54 -14.57 -8.79
CA TYR A 209 9.57 -15.64 -9.03
C TYR A 209 9.03 -15.69 -10.47
N GLY A 210 9.52 -14.80 -11.34
CA GLY A 210 9.08 -14.73 -12.72
C GLY A 210 7.90 -13.78 -12.94
N GLU A 211 7.89 -13.20 -14.13
CA GLU A 211 6.98 -12.14 -14.50
C GLU A 211 5.54 -12.65 -14.66
N LYS A 212 5.35 -13.77 -15.37
CA LYS A 212 4.02 -14.26 -15.71
C LYS A 212 3.25 -14.71 -14.48
N ARG A 213 3.91 -15.48 -13.61
CA ARG A 213 3.32 -15.94 -12.34
C ARG A 213 2.95 -14.77 -11.45
N THR A 214 3.90 -13.87 -11.21
CA THR A 214 3.70 -12.71 -10.33
C THR A 214 2.58 -11.81 -10.85
N ASN A 215 2.54 -11.52 -12.16
CA ASN A 215 1.50 -10.68 -12.76
C ASN A 215 0.11 -11.27 -12.60
N TYR A 216 -0.04 -12.58 -12.83
CA TYR A 216 -1.33 -13.23 -12.64
C TYR A 216 -1.81 -13.10 -11.20
N ILE A 217 -0.93 -13.43 -10.24
CA ILE A 217 -1.27 -13.35 -8.81
C ILE A 217 -1.65 -11.93 -8.44
N LEU A 218 -0.85 -10.93 -8.84
CA LEU A 218 -1.16 -9.53 -8.55
C LEU A 218 -2.52 -9.08 -9.09
N LEU A 219 -2.95 -9.57 -10.26
CA LEU A 219 -4.21 -9.17 -10.87
C LEU A 219 -5.43 -9.92 -10.33
N HIS A 220 -5.25 -11.18 -9.93
CA HIS A 220 -6.35 -12.11 -9.68
C HIS A 220 -6.41 -12.64 -8.24
N LEU A 221 -5.41 -12.36 -7.40
CA LEU A 221 -5.43 -12.76 -6.00
C LEU A 221 -6.68 -12.17 -5.32
N PRO A 222 -7.60 -12.97 -4.77
CA PRO A 222 -8.77 -12.46 -4.05
C PRO A 222 -8.35 -11.58 -2.87
N LEU A 223 -8.78 -10.32 -2.90
CA LEU A 223 -8.58 -9.38 -1.81
C LEU A 223 -9.93 -8.82 -1.35
N VAL A 224 -10.03 -8.48 -0.07
CA VAL A 224 -11.09 -7.60 0.42
C VAL A 224 -10.92 -6.21 -0.17
N GLU A 225 -12.02 -5.47 -0.24
CA GLU A 225 -12.10 -4.22 -0.97
C GLU A 225 -11.09 -3.17 -0.48
N GLU A 226 -10.78 -3.19 0.82
CA GLU A 226 -9.81 -2.30 1.46
C GLU A 226 -8.39 -2.48 0.93
N PHE A 227 -8.03 -3.67 0.43
CA PHE A 227 -6.72 -3.98 -0.14
C PHE A 227 -6.67 -3.82 -1.66
N GLU A 228 -7.79 -3.60 -2.34
CA GLU A 228 -7.83 -3.37 -3.80
C GLU A 228 -7.03 -2.13 -4.21
N ALA A 229 -7.10 -1.06 -3.41
CA ALA A 229 -6.32 0.14 -3.64
C ALA A 229 -4.80 -0.14 -3.62
N MET A 230 -4.34 -1.07 -2.78
CA MET A 230 -2.93 -1.50 -2.72
C MET A 230 -2.56 -2.34 -3.95
N ARG A 231 -3.44 -3.24 -4.39
CA ARG A 231 -3.25 -4.00 -5.63
C ARG A 231 -3.07 -3.06 -6.82
N LEU A 232 -3.93 -2.06 -6.93
CA LEU A 232 -3.89 -1.11 -8.03
C LEU A 232 -2.58 -0.31 -8.07
N GLN A 233 -2.06 0.05 -6.90
CA GLN A 233 -0.75 0.69 -6.77
C GLN A 233 0.38 -0.24 -7.25
N ALA A 234 0.36 -1.51 -6.83
CA ALA A 234 1.33 -2.51 -7.28
C ALA A 234 1.29 -2.71 -8.80
N VAL A 235 0.10 -2.89 -9.38
CA VAL A 235 -0.09 -3.05 -10.83
C VAL A 235 0.43 -1.84 -11.60
N THR A 236 0.16 -0.63 -11.12
CA THR A 236 0.60 0.62 -11.77
C THR A 236 2.13 0.73 -11.85
N MET A 237 2.86 0.13 -10.90
CA MET A 237 4.33 0.06 -10.93
C MET A 237 4.89 -0.86 -12.00
N LEU A 238 4.11 -1.87 -12.41
CA LEU A 238 4.51 -2.88 -13.38
C LEU A 238 4.26 -2.47 -14.83
N ILE A 239 3.38 -1.49 -15.05
CA ILE A 239 3.06 -1.03 -16.41
C ILE A 239 4.25 -0.25 -16.98
N PRO A 240 4.86 -0.70 -18.09
CA PRO A 240 5.95 0.01 -18.73
C PRO A 240 5.49 1.38 -19.25
N GLU A 241 6.39 2.36 -19.24
CA GLU A 241 6.11 3.75 -19.63
C GLU A 241 5.94 3.97 -21.13
N GLN A 242 5.84 2.90 -21.92
CA GLN A 242 5.81 3.06 -23.36
C GLN A 242 4.53 3.77 -23.82
N PRO A 243 4.65 4.79 -24.70
CA PRO A 243 3.55 5.65 -25.11
C PRO A 243 2.48 4.93 -25.95
N ARG A 244 2.72 3.69 -26.37
CA ARG A 244 1.81 2.93 -27.23
C ARG A 244 0.61 2.32 -26.50
N THR A 245 0.62 2.26 -25.17
CA THR A 245 -0.48 1.67 -24.41
C THR A 245 -1.02 2.70 -23.44
N GLY A 246 -2.16 3.32 -23.78
CA GLY A 246 -2.90 4.24 -22.89
C GLY A 246 -3.29 3.62 -21.54
N SER A 247 -2.99 2.34 -21.31
CA SER A 247 -3.19 1.56 -20.10
C SER A 247 -2.66 2.26 -18.84
N LYS A 248 -1.45 2.83 -18.82
CA LYS A 248 -0.95 3.50 -17.59
C LYS A 248 -1.79 4.72 -17.20
N VAL A 249 -2.29 5.46 -18.18
CA VAL A 249 -3.19 6.61 -17.96
C VAL A 249 -4.54 6.13 -17.44
N LEU A 250 -5.06 5.02 -17.98
CA LEU A 250 -6.30 4.39 -17.50
C LEU A 250 -6.16 3.91 -16.06
N PHE A 251 -5.08 3.20 -15.71
CA PHE A 251 -4.85 2.73 -14.35
C PHE A 251 -4.65 3.87 -13.35
N ARG A 252 -3.93 4.94 -13.72
CA ARG A 252 -3.88 6.16 -12.90
C ARG A 252 -5.25 6.82 -12.72
N LYS A 253 -6.09 6.81 -13.76
CA LYS A 253 -7.45 7.34 -13.69
C LYS A 253 -8.34 6.46 -12.81
N ILE A 254 -8.24 5.14 -12.91
CA ILE A 254 -8.91 4.18 -12.01
C ILE A 254 -8.47 4.44 -10.58
N GLN A 255 -7.18 4.64 -10.33
CA GLN A 255 -6.65 4.92 -9.00
C GLN A 255 -7.19 6.23 -8.42
N LYS A 256 -7.30 7.27 -9.27
CA LYS A 256 -7.92 8.52 -8.89
C LYS A 256 -9.41 8.32 -8.55
N LEU A 257 -10.14 7.58 -9.38
CA LEU A 257 -11.56 7.31 -9.16
C LEU A 257 -11.81 6.50 -7.89
N GLU A 258 -10.98 5.49 -7.59
CA GLU A 258 -11.06 4.73 -6.35
C GLU A 258 -10.78 5.61 -5.13
N SER A 259 -9.76 6.48 -5.21
CA SER A 259 -9.47 7.42 -4.14
C SER A 259 -10.62 8.41 -3.91
N GLU A 260 -11.25 8.91 -4.97
CA GLU A 260 -12.43 9.77 -4.89
C GLU A 260 -13.64 9.02 -4.29
N LEU A 261 -13.83 7.76 -4.67
CA LEU A 261 -14.92 6.92 -4.19
C LEU A 261 -14.75 6.59 -2.71
N SER A 262 -13.53 6.25 -2.28
CA SER A 262 -13.16 6.09 -0.87
C SER A 262 -13.42 7.37 -0.07
N GLY A 263 -13.02 8.53 -0.59
CA GLY A 263 -13.31 9.82 0.03
C GLY A 263 -14.82 10.09 0.18
N LYS A 264 -15.62 9.75 -0.84
CA LYS A 264 -17.08 9.85 -0.77
C LYS A 264 -17.70 8.91 0.25
N ARG A 265 -17.19 7.68 0.41
CA ARG A 265 -17.66 6.73 1.43
C ARG A 265 -17.45 7.26 2.84
N VAL A 266 -16.27 7.82 3.11
CA VAL A 266 -15.99 8.48 4.41
C VAL A 266 -16.96 9.63 4.66
N ALA A 267 -17.20 10.48 3.65
CA ALA A 267 -18.16 11.56 3.77
C ALA A 267 -19.60 11.06 4.04
N ILE A 268 -20.02 9.97 3.38
CA ILE A 268 -21.33 9.34 3.62
C ILE A 268 -21.43 8.81 5.05
N ASN A 269 -20.40 8.12 5.54
CA ASN A 269 -20.38 7.62 6.92
C ASN A 269 -20.47 8.78 7.93
N HIS A 270 -19.71 9.85 7.72
CA HIS A 270 -19.78 11.03 8.57
C HIS A 270 -21.17 11.69 8.55
N LEU A 271 -21.78 11.83 7.37
CA LEU A 271 -23.15 12.33 7.25
C LEU A 271 -24.16 11.41 7.95
N ARG A 272 -23.96 10.10 7.90
CA ARG A 272 -24.81 9.12 8.59
C ARG A 272 -24.71 9.29 10.11
N ASP A 273 -23.52 9.46 10.64
CA ASP A 273 -23.30 9.68 12.07
C ASP A 273 -23.94 11.00 12.53
N GLN A 274 -23.76 12.07 11.75
CA GLN A 274 -24.45 13.35 12.00
C GLN A 274 -25.97 13.19 12.01
N LEU A 275 -26.52 12.42 11.05
CA LEU A 275 -27.96 12.18 10.95
C LEU A 275 -28.50 11.42 12.19
N VAL A 276 -27.70 10.55 12.79
CA VAL A 276 -28.05 9.89 14.07
C VAL A 276 -28.09 10.92 15.21
N VAL A 277 -27.11 11.80 15.30
CA VAL A 277 -27.06 12.86 16.33
C VAL A 277 -28.25 13.82 16.19
N GLU A 278 -28.51 14.31 14.98
CA GLU A 278 -29.63 15.22 14.69
C GLU A 278 -31.00 14.58 15.00
N ARG A 279 -31.16 13.27 14.76
CA ARG A 279 -32.37 12.54 15.16
C ARG A 279 -32.53 12.51 16.68
N GLN A 280 -31.45 12.22 17.41
CA GLN A 280 -31.49 12.21 18.87
C GLN A 280 -31.80 13.60 19.44
N GLU A 281 -31.22 14.66 18.87
CA GLU A 281 -31.51 16.03 19.27
C GLU A 281 -32.96 16.43 18.98
N LYS A 282 -33.48 16.04 17.81
CA LYS A 282 -34.89 16.25 17.46
C LYS A 282 -35.81 15.57 18.47
N ASP A 283 -35.58 14.29 18.77
CA ASP A 283 -36.40 13.53 19.72
C ASP A 283 -36.37 14.19 21.12
N HIS A 284 -35.20 14.66 21.56
CA HIS A 284 -35.04 15.40 22.83
C HIS A 284 -35.79 16.73 22.85
N LEU A 285 -35.77 17.48 21.74
CA LEU A 285 -36.50 18.74 21.61
C LEU A 285 -38.02 18.52 21.56
N GLU A 286 -38.49 17.47 20.88
CA GLU A 286 -39.90 17.07 20.86
C GLU A 286 -40.38 16.67 22.25
N GLU A 287 -39.58 15.93 23.02
CA GLU A 287 -39.88 15.64 24.42
C GLU A 287 -40.00 16.92 25.27
N LYS A 288 -39.06 17.86 25.14
CA LYS A 288 -39.09 19.13 25.87
C LYS A 288 -40.33 19.96 25.51
N LEU A 289 -40.68 20.02 24.22
CA LEU A 289 -41.85 20.74 23.73
C LEU A 289 -43.14 20.12 24.28
N ASN A 290 -43.23 18.78 24.29
CA ASN A 290 -44.36 18.06 24.88
C ASN A 290 -44.50 18.34 26.38
N ARG A 291 -43.40 18.32 27.14
CA ARG A 291 -43.40 18.66 28.57
C ARG A 291 -43.85 20.10 28.81
N ALA A 292 -43.35 21.07 28.03
CA ALA A 292 -43.74 22.47 28.13
C ALA A 292 -45.23 22.68 27.82
N ASN A 293 -45.75 22.03 26.78
CA ASN A 293 -47.17 22.10 26.40
C ASN A 293 -48.08 21.50 27.47
N GLN A 294 -47.70 20.38 28.09
CA GLN A 294 -48.42 19.79 29.21
C GLN A 294 -48.49 20.76 30.41
N GLU A 295 -47.39 21.43 30.73
CA GLU A 295 -47.35 22.39 31.83
C GLU A 295 -48.20 23.64 31.54
N ILE A 296 -48.15 24.17 30.32
CA ILE A 296 -49.04 25.28 29.90
C ILE A 296 -50.51 24.87 30.05
N HIS A 297 -50.87 23.64 29.63
CA HIS A 297 -52.23 23.14 29.78
C HIS A 297 -52.65 23.05 31.26
N ARG A 298 -51.79 22.56 32.14
CA ARG A 298 -52.04 22.51 33.58
C ARG A 298 -52.22 23.90 34.19
N LEU A 299 -51.36 24.85 33.85
CA LEU A 299 -51.45 26.23 34.35
C LEU A 299 -52.72 26.93 33.86
N ARG A 300 -53.15 26.68 32.62
CA ARG A 300 -54.43 27.19 32.09
C ARG A 300 -55.63 26.62 32.82
N GLN A 301 -55.62 25.31 33.14
CA GLN A 301 -56.68 24.68 33.93
C GLN A 301 -56.76 25.21 35.36
N LYS A 302 -55.63 25.59 35.98
CA LYS A 302 -55.61 26.21 37.32
C LYS A 302 -56.07 27.66 37.35
N ARG A 303 -56.12 28.35 36.21
CA ARG A 303 -56.49 29.78 36.10
C ARG A 303 -57.99 29.99 35.85
N ASN A 304 -58.68 28.95 35.39
CA ASN A 304 -60.13 28.90 35.27
C ASN A 304 -60.74 28.26 36.51
#